data_AF-A0AAV1LEE9-F1
#
_entry.id   AF-A0AAV1LEE9-F1
#
_cell.length_a   1.000
_cell.length_b   1.000
_cell.length_c   1.000
_cell.angle_alpha   90.00
_cell.angle_beta   90.00
_cell.angle_gamma   90.00
#
_symmetry.space_group_name_H-M   'P 1'
#
loop_
_entity.id
_entity.type
_entity.pdbx_description
1 polymer ?
#
loop_
_entity_poly.entity_id
_entity_poly.type
_entity_poly.pdbx_seq_one_letter_code
_entity_poly.pdbx_strand_id
1 'polypeptide(L)'
;MICDNSLLSPIQNDTNLPFSNSTIFQKSLELENVEGMENEITTFEKFLNVLHPKLVADYLKLALLFLKSSQTSLTLPNVSNLKTFFIKIVNNPNNLGCTMFDDTSKQIAMEINEILQYNKESYQFVYAYDNGNCSQKELVLKKKYFEGSSNLLERSSHDNQVSIAEDNVSKNQGGEERQGNLITSDFKHQWLTTTLSFIKNNKLSTLEYPEMPGACTDFIEYTINHCNNKHDIDLNLKPLYASIWEAMTIFKLKYDFLLKSNVRSSNTVQLTLEKIPKKQDSVNTNPEGNKDKSNKSAKRLKERQKMIKKKTAVMDAVPIDFVMDSLKRIVEFMEDQFSASIVFKNVTPKEWKFLMNVKAIVRNRHILITELSPAMNDLLKRIGAANINAFSLVLNENTFKNKKRNVTLEKIPKYITQTSPKNSPQLNRSISRCSPQERNAQPTFDESSPSDKLLKALTTSTKNDDCTR
;
A
#
# COMPACT_ATOMS: atom_id res chain seq x y z
N MET A 1 -1.20 49.05 -7.29
CA MET A 1 -1.32 48.30 -6.03
C MET A 1 -1.20 46.83 -6.37
N ILE A 2 -0.10 46.22 -5.96
CA ILE A 2 0.23 44.82 -6.20
C ILE A 2 -0.39 44.02 -5.03
N CYS A 3 -1.27 43.08 -5.33
CA CYS A 3 -1.71 42.07 -4.36
C CYS A 3 -1.16 40.72 -4.84
N ASP A 4 -0.23 40.20 -4.05
CA ASP A 4 0.36 38.88 -4.21
C ASP A 4 -0.68 37.78 -3.96
N ASN A 5 -0.84 36.91 -4.95
CA ASN A 5 -1.55 35.64 -4.83
C ASN A 5 -0.53 34.55 -4.45
N SER A 6 -0.37 34.27 -3.16
CA SER A 6 0.32 33.08 -2.68
C SER A 6 -0.64 31.89 -2.65
N LEU A 7 -0.39 30.94 -3.56
CA LEU A 7 -1.02 29.63 -3.69
C LEU A 7 -0.87 28.80 -2.40
N LEU A 8 -1.99 28.43 -1.78
CA LEU A 8 -2.07 27.32 -0.84
C LEU A 8 -2.35 26.02 -1.63
N SER A 9 -1.37 25.13 -1.65
CA SER A 9 -1.53 23.76 -2.13
C SER A 9 -2.26 22.90 -1.08
N PRO A 10 -3.06 21.90 -1.48
CA PRO A 10 -3.81 21.06 -0.56
C PRO A 10 -2.87 20.10 0.19
N ILE A 11 -3.02 20.08 1.51
CA ILE A 11 -2.33 19.19 2.45
C ILE A 11 -2.81 17.74 2.18
N GLN A 12 -1.88 16.88 1.78
CA GLN A 12 -2.11 15.44 1.60
C GLN A 12 -1.95 14.70 2.95
N ASN A 13 -2.89 13.81 3.26
CA ASN A 13 -2.92 13.01 4.48
C ASN A 13 -1.90 11.85 4.41
N ASP A 14 -0.68 12.09 4.90
CA ASP A 14 0.35 11.08 5.18
C ASP A 14 0.00 10.29 6.46
N THR A 15 -0.28 9.00 6.36
CA THR A 15 -0.52 8.10 7.50
C THR A 15 0.46 6.94 7.54
N ASN A 16 1.75 7.25 7.57
CA ASN A 16 2.78 6.28 7.95
C ASN A 16 3.71 6.85 9.00
N LEU A 17 3.85 6.09 10.08
CA LEU A 17 4.63 6.48 11.24
C LEU A 17 6.14 6.45 10.89
N PRO A 18 6.90 7.54 11.11
CA PRO A 18 8.22 7.78 10.52
C PRO A 18 9.40 7.00 11.15
N PHE A 19 9.15 5.99 11.99
CA PHE A 19 10.19 5.46 12.89
C PHE A 19 11.20 4.50 12.26
N SER A 20 10.89 3.88 11.12
CA SER A 20 11.69 2.73 10.66
C SER A 20 13.08 3.06 10.09
N ASN A 21 13.38 4.31 9.76
CA ASN A 21 14.66 4.70 9.12
C ASN A 21 15.31 5.99 9.66
N SER A 22 14.83 6.54 10.78
CA SER A 22 15.39 7.80 11.29
C SER A 22 16.68 7.54 12.09
N THR A 23 17.76 8.23 11.72
CA THR A 23 19.06 8.24 12.44
C THR A 23 18.90 8.63 13.92
N ILE A 24 17.77 9.24 14.27
CA ILE A 24 17.40 9.66 15.62
C ILE A 24 16.94 8.46 16.45
N PHE A 25 16.24 7.49 15.84
CA PHE A 25 15.84 6.26 16.52
C PHE A 25 17.08 5.45 16.96
N GLN A 26 18.12 5.37 16.12
CA GLN A 26 19.39 4.75 16.49
C GLN A 26 20.11 5.49 17.63
N LYS A 27 20.12 6.83 17.62
CA LYS A 27 20.63 7.63 18.76
C LYS A 27 19.78 7.49 20.04
N SER A 28 18.50 7.16 19.91
CA SER A 28 17.60 6.92 21.05
C SER A 28 17.91 5.59 21.73
N LEU A 29 18.33 4.56 20.97
CA LEU A 29 18.89 3.30 21.47
C LEU A 29 20.23 3.50 22.18
N GLU A 30 21.04 4.49 21.78
CA GLU A 30 22.30 4.82 22.49
C GLU A 30 22.05 5.46 23.87
N LEU A 31 20.90 6.12 24.06
CA LEU A 31 20.43 6.67 25.34
C LEU A 31 19.71 5.64 26.23
N GLU A 32 19.58 4.39 25.77
CA GLU A 32 18.89 3.31 26.49
C GLU A 32 19.72 2.77 27.69
N ASN A 33 20.99 3.17 27.80
CA ASN A 33 21.86 2.89 28.96
C ASN A 33 21.49 3.69 30.24
N VAL A 34 20.36 4.39 30.27
CA VAL A 34 19.84 5.12 31.45
C VAL A 34 18.69 4.35 32.12
N GLU A 35 18.72 3.01 32.06
CA GLU A 35 17.85 2.14 32.86
C GLU A 35 18.21 2.30 34.35
N GLY A 36 17.54 3.23 35.03
CA GLY A 36 17.73 3.50 36.46
C GLY A 36 17.22 4.85 36.94
N MET A 37 17.10 5.85 36.05
CA MET A 37 16.62 7.18 36.41
C MET A 37 15.09 7.30 36.50
N GLU A 38 14.32 6.31 36.04
CA GLU A 38 12.86 6.41 35.99
C GLU A 38 12.22 6.61 37.38
N ASN A 39 12.87 6.12 38.45
CA ASN A 39 12.41 6.29 39.82
C ASN A 39 12.78 7.65 40.44
N GLU A 40 13.77 8.35 39.90
CA GLU A 40 14.23 9.65 40.42
C GLU A 40 13.55 10.85 39.71
N ILE A 41 13.04 10.64 38.49
CA ILE A 41 12.39 11.69 37.71
C ILE A 41 10.91 11.83 38.10
N THR A 42 10.68 12.63 39.16
CA THR A 42 9.36 12.81 39.75
C THR A 42 8.37 13.62 38.92
N THR A 43 8.83 14.51 38.02
CA THR A 43 7.95 15.40 37.22
C THR A 43 8.10 15.20 35.72
N PHE A 44 7.08 15.58 34.94
CA PHE A 44 7.10 15.45 33.48
C PHE A 44 8.13 16.41 32.86
N GLU A 45 8.30 17.61 33.41
CA GLU A 45 9.28 18.61 32.95
C GLU A 45 10.71 18.10 33.10
N LYS A 46 11.05 17.49 34.25
CA LYS A 46 12.37 16.90 34.46
C LYS A 46 12.65 15.77 33.46
N PHE A 47 11.63 14.99 33.11
CA PHE A 47 11.74 13.94 32.11
C PHE A 47 12.00 14.51 30.71
N LEU A 48 11.27 15.56 30.32
CA LEU A 48 11.47 16.22 29.03
C LEU A 48 12.85 16.85 28.88
N ASN A 49 13.44 17.37 29.95
CA ASN A 49 14.78 17.96 29.91
C ASN A 49 15.89 16.98 29.51
N VAL A 50 15.65 15.67 29.70
CA VAL A 50 16.59 14.61 29.30
C VAL A 50 16.36 14.18 27.85
N LEU A 51 15.18 14.46 27.28
CA LEU A 51 14.83 14.11 25.91
C LEU A 51 15.24 15.20 24.93
N HIS A 52 15.73 14.77 23.77
CA HIS A 52 16.00 15.69 22.67
C HIS A 52 14.66 16.29 22.14
N PRO A 53 14.53 17.62 21.95
CA PRO A 53 13.26 18.25 21.54
C PRO A 53 12.64 17.65 20.28
N LYS A 54 13.46 17.34 19.27
CA LYS A 54 13.00 16.68 18.05
C LYS A 54 12.34 15.31 18.30
N LEU A 55 12.84 14.55 19.27
CA LEU A 55 12.29 13.24 19.64
C LEU A 55 10.92 13.42 20.31
N VAL A 56 10.78 14.43 21.18
CA VAL A 56 9.49 14.81 21.78
C VAL A 56 8.47 15.18 20.70
N ALA A 57 8.86 15.98 19.71
CA ALA A 57 7.98 16.33 18.59
C ALA A 57 7.55 15.09 17.78
N ASP A 58 8.47 14.14 17.53
CA ASP A 58 8.16 12.90 16.82
C ASP A 58 7.20 12.01 17.63
N TYR A 59 7.35 11.95 18.96
CA TYR A 59 6.45 11.22 19.86
C TYR A 59 5.05 11.85 19.86
N LEU A 60 4.95 13.17 19.91
CA LEU A 60 3.67 13.87 19.80
C LEU A 60 3.01 13.62 18.43
N LYS A 61 3.76 13.67 17.32
CA LYS A 61 3.22 13.36 15.98
C LYS A 61 2.66 11.94 15.90
N LEU A 62 3.34 10.97 16.52
CA LEU A 62 2.88 9.59 16.60
C LEU A 62 1.50 9.49 17.29
N ALA A 63 1.33 10.15 18.45
CA ALA A 63 0.02 10.22 19.11
C ALA A 63 -1.03 10.93 18.26
N LEU A 64 -0.69 12.08 17.66
CA LEU A 64 -1.62 12.85 16.82
C LEU A 64 -2.12 12.01 15.64
N LEU A 65 -1.22 11.34 14.92
CA LEU A 65 -1.57 10.47 13.80
C LEU A 65 -2.47 9.32 14.25
N PHE A 66 -2.16 8.69 15.39
CA PHE A 66 -3.03 7.66 15.95
C PHE A 66 -4.42 8.19 16.27
N LEU A 67 -4.51 9.34 16.96
CA LEU A 67 -5.79 9.94 17.37
C LEU A 67 -6.66 10.35 16.17
N LYS A 68 -6.06 10.82 15.07
CA LYS A 68 -6.76 11.11 13.80
C LYS A 68 -7.16 9.88 12.99
N SER A 69 -6.48 8.74 13.18
CA SER A 69 -6.78 7.52 12.45
C SER A 69 -8.08 6.84 12.90
N SER A 70 -8.63 5.93 12.09
CA SER A 70 -9.73 5.05 12.49
C SER A 70 -9.29 3.87 13.37
N GLN A 71 -7.98 3.73 13.65
CA GLN A 71 -7.47 2.64 14.46
C GLN A 71 -7.91 2.80 15.92
N THR A 72 -8.31 1.68 16.53
CA THR A 72 -8.71 1.62 17.94
C THR A 72 -7.54 1.40 18.88
N SER A 73 -6.41 0.92 18.36
CA SER A 73 -5.19 0.67 19.14
C SER A 73 -3.92 0.91 18.32
N LEU A 74 -2.84 1.29 19.02
CA LEU A 74 -1.50 1.48 18.48
C LEU A 74 -0.50 0.81 19.41
N THR A 75 0.21 -0.20 18.91
CA THR A 75 1.32 -0.85 19.62
C THR A 75 2.59 -0.02 19.45
N LEU A 76 3.24 0.31 20.56
CA LEU A 76 4.46 1.10 20.57
C LEU A 76 5.68 0.19 20.54
N PRO A 77 6.75 0.58 19.82
CA PRO A 77 8.02 -0.15 19.85
C PRO A 77 8.58 -0.19 21.28
N ASN A 78 9.37 -1.22 21.59
CA ASN A 78 9.93 -1.42 22.91
C ASN A 78 11.10 -0.45 23.21
N VAL A 79 10.77 0.83 23.40
CA VAL A 79 11.70 1.90 23.78
C VAL A 79 11.21 2.51 25.10
N SER A 80 12.00 2.40 26.16
CA SER A 80 11.62 2.80 27.54
C SER A 80 11.13 4.25 27.61
N ASN A 81 11.93 5.19 27.10
CA ASN A 81 11.60 6.62 27.09
C ASN A 81 10.29 6.93 26.34
N LEU A 82 10.01 6.23 25.24
CA LEU A 82 8.77 6.40 24.49
C LEU A 82 7.56 5.97 25.32
N LYS A 83 7.66 4.82 26.00
CA LYS A 83 6.60 4.29 26.85
C LYS A 83 6.31 5.24 28.01
N THR A 84 7.36 5.66 28.71
CA THR A 84 7.25 6.57 29.86
C THR A 84 6.66 7.92 29.46
N PHE A 85 7.04 8.46 28.28
CA PHE A 85 6.43 9.67 27.72
C PHE A 85 4.91 9.54 27.58
N PHE A 86 4.44 8.51 26.86
CA PHE A 86 3.00 8.36 26.60
C PHE A 86 2.20 8.01 27.85
N ILE A 87 2.75 7.20 28.76
CA ILE A 87 2.11 6.91 30.03
C ILE A 87 1.86 8.20 30.83
N LYS A 88 2.85 9.10 30.89
CA LYS A 88 2.69 10.40 31.57
C LYS A 88 1.66 11.30 30.88
N ILE A 89 1.61 11.33 29.54
CA ILE A 89 0.57 12.08 28.79
C ILE A 89 -0.82 11.50 29.03
N VAL A 90 -0.99 10.19 28.92
CA VAL A 90 -2.29 9.51 29.05
C VAL A 90 -2.83 9.62 30.49
N ASN A 91 -1.98 9.44 31.50
CA ASN A 91 -2.39 9.55 32.90
C ASN A 91 -2.73 10.99 33.31
N ASN A 92 -2.09 11.99 32.70
CA ASN A 92 -2.32 13.40 33.01
C ASN A 92 -2.30 14.24 31.72
N PRO A 93 -3.46 14.45 31.08
CA PRO A 93 -3.56 15.22 29.84
C PRO A 93 -3.05 16.66 29.94
N ASN A 94 -2.98 17.25 31.16
CA ASN A 94 -2.44 18.60 31.36
C ASN A 94 -0.94 18.69 30.99
N ASN A 95 -0.23 17.55 30.93
CA ASN A 95 1.15 17.48 30.45
C ASN A 95 1.27 17.89 28.97
N LEU A 96 0.19 17.90 28.18
CA LEU A 96 0.19 18.47 26.83
C LEU A 96 0.39 20.00 26.83
N GLY A 97 0.11 20.68 27.95
CA GLY A 97 0.37 22.11 28.14
C GLY A 97 1.76 22.42 28.69
N CYS A 98 2.72 21.49 28.61
CA CYS A 98 4.04 21.69 29.22
C CYS A 98 4.79 22.87 28.60
N THR A 99 5.33 23.75 29.44
CA THR A 99 6.05 24.96 29.01
C THR A 99 7.41 24.65 28.36
N MET A 100 7.98 23.47 28.64
CA MET A 100 9.27 22.99 28.10
C MET A 100 9.19 22.54 26.64
N PHE A 101 7.99 22.41 26.06
CA PHE A 101 7.84 22.12 24.65
C PHE A 101 8.36 23.26 23.78
N ASP A 102 9.08 22.91 22.71
CA ASP A 102 9.39 23.86 21.63
C ASP A 102 8.11 24.23 20.87
N ASP A 103 8.18 25.26 20.02
CA ASP A 103 6.98 25.79 19.34
C ASP A 103 6.29 24.73 18.47
N THR A 104 7.07 23.84 17.85
CA THR A 104 6.54 22.72 17.07
C THR A 104 5.77 21.73 17.95
N SER A 105 6.37 21.32 19.07
CA SER A 105 5.75 20.40 20.03
C SER A 105 4.51 21.01 20.68
N LYS A 106 4.53 22.31 21.00
CA LYS A 106 3.37 23.05 21.52
C LYS A 106 2.20 23.02 20.54
N GLN A 107 2.45 23.27 19.26
CA GLN A 107 1.41 23.24 18.24
C GLN A 107 0.77 21.85 18.12
N ILE A 108 1.58 20.80 18.07
CA ILE A 108 1.08 19.42 17.98
C ILE A 108 0.33 19.02 19.25
N ALA A 109 0.84 19.39 20.43
CA ALA A 109 0.21 19.07 21.71
C ALA A 109 -1.14 19.79 21.89
N MET A 110 -1.26 21.03 21.40
CA MET A 110 -2.53 21.76 21.36
C MET A 110 -3.56 21.03 20.48
N GLU A 111 -3.16 20.58 19.30
CA GLU A 111 -4.04 19.83 18.39
C GLU A 111 -4.46 18.46 18.99
N ILE A 112 -3.55 17.76 19.67
CA ILE A 112 -3.89 16.55 20.43
C ILE A 112 -4.94 16.87 21.49
N ASN A 113 -4.75 17.94 22.27
CA ASN A 113 -5.69 18.32 23.32
C ASN A 113 -7.07 18.67 22.74
N GLU A 114 -7.14 19.40 21.62
CA GLU A 114 -8.39 19.68 20.90
C GLU A 114 -9.12 18.40 20.48
N ILE A 115 -8.40 17.42 19.90
CA ILE A 115 -8.99 16.14 19.49
C ILE A 115 -9.51 15.37 20.72
N LEU A 116 -8.75 15.34 21.81
CA LEU A 116 -9.17 14.66 23.05
C LEU A 116 -10.39 15.33 23.68
N GLN A 117 -10.44 16.66 23.70
CA GLN A 117 -11.62 17.40 24.19
C GLN A 117 -12.84 17.20 23.29
N TYR A 118 -12.66 17.23 21.97
CA TYR A 118 -13.72 17.00 21.00
C TYR A 118 -14.31 15.59 21.12
N ASN A 119 -13.47 14.58 21.34
CA ASN A 119 -13.89 13.18 21.43
C ASN A 119 -14.15 12.66 22.85
N LYS A 120 -14.17 13.53 23.86
CA LYS A 120 -14.28 13.13 25.28
C LYS A 120 -15.54 12.33 25.61
N GLU A 121 -16.60 12.47 24.81
CA GLU A 121 -17.88 11.74 24.93
C GLU A 121 -17.92 10.47 24.07
N SER A 122 -17.01 10.34 23.11
CA SER A 122 -16.93 9.20 22.20
C SER A 122 -16.01 8.10 22.74
N TYR A 123 -14.82 8.48 23.21
CA TYR A 123 -13.85 7.53 23.76
C TYR A 123 -12.95 8.15 24.82
N GLN A 124 -12.38 7.29 25.65
CA GLN A 124 -11.27 7.61 26.54
C GLN A 124 -9.95 7.18 25.90
N PHE A 125 -8.96 8.08 25.88
CA PHE A 125 -7.59 7.72 25.48
C PHE A 125 -6.90 7.05 26.66
N VAL A 126 -6.55 5.77 26.51
CA VAL A 126 -5.98 4.94 27.58
C VAL A 126 -4.75 4.19 27.06
N TYR A 127 -3.97 3.58 27.96
CA TYR A 127 -2.95 2.59 27.59
C TYR A 127 -3.20 1.27 28.29
N ALA A 128 -2.70 0.19 27.70
CA ALA A 128 -2.67 -1.14 28.29
C ALA A 128 -1.31 -1.79 27.97
N TYR A 129 -0.92 -2.77 28.78
CA TYR A 129 0.16 -3.67 28.44
C TYR A 129 -0.45 -4.93 27.83
N ASP A 130 -0.09 -5.23 26.59
CA ASP A 130 -0.51 -6.46 25.93
C ASP A 130 0.58 -7.52 26.06
N ASN A 131 0.15 -8.75 26.30
CA ASN A 131 1.04 -9.91 26.29
C ASN A 131 1.15 -10.36 24.84
N GLY A 132 1.93 -9.61 24.04
CA GLY A 132 2.29 -10.02 22.69
C GLY A 132 2.99 -11.39 22.69
N ASN A 133 3.25 -11.93 21.51
CA ASN A 133 3.96 -13.22 21.35
C ASN A 133 5.42 -13.21 21.86
N CYS A 134 5.90 -12.09 22.38
CA CYS A 134 7.22 -11.92 22.98
C CYS A 134 7.12 -11.90 24.51
N SER A 135 8.17 -12.38 25.20
CA SER A 135 8.24 -12.40 26.67
C SER A 135 8.21 -11.03 27.36
N GLN A 136 8.20 -9.94 26.59
CA GLN A 136 8.17 -8.57 27.10
C GLN A 136 6.81 -7.92 26.81
N LYS A 137 6.24 -7.29 27.83
CA LYS A 137 4.96 -6.58 27.73
C LYS A 137 5.10 -5.37 26.80
N GLU A 138 4.29 -5.36 25.74
CA GLU A 138 4.23 -4.25 24.79
C GLU A 138 3.24 -3.19 25.29
N LEU A 139 3.61 -1.92 25.19
CA LEU A 139 2.71 -0.82 25.54
C LEU A 139 1.80 -0.54 24.35
N VAL A 140 0.49 -0.61 24.57
CA VAL A 140 -0.52 -0.37 23.55
C VAL A 140 -1.36 0.84 23.97
N LEU A 141 -1.39 1.88 23.14
CA LEU A 141 -2.33 2.99 23.29
C LEU A 141 -3.68 2.58 22.69
N LYS A 142 -4.79 2.91 23.35
CA LYS A 142 -6.14 2.51 22.94
C LYS A 142 -7.12 3.68 23.01
N LYS A 143 -8.08 3.69 22.08
CA LYS A 143 -9.31 4.49 22.14
C LYS A 143 -10.40 3.60 22.73
N LYS A 144 -10.66 3.74 24.02
CA LYS A 144 -11.68 2.96 24.72
C LYS A 144 -13.03 3.67 24.58
N TYR A 145 -13.85 3.22 23.64
CA TYR A 145 -15.18 3.77 23.42
C TYR A 145 -16.11 3.44 24.59
N PHE A 146 -16.99 4.37 24.95
CA PHE A 146 -17.96 4.15 26.02
C PHE A 146 -19.05 3.17 25.55
N GLU A 147 -19.25 2.07 26.29
CA GLU A 147 -20.34 1.11 26.07
C GLU A 147 -21.67 1.81 26.37
N GLY A 148 -22.28 2.40 25.34
CA GLY A 148 -23.54 3.15 25.49
C GLY A 148 -23.84 4.07 24.31
N SER A 149 -22.83 4.51 23.56
CA SER A 149 -23.03 5.34 22.36
C SER A 149 -23.58 4.57 21.15
N SER A 150 -23.63 3.23 21.21
CA SER A 150 -24.14 2.37 20.14
C SER A 150 -25.66 2.12 20.19
N ASN A 151 -26.35 2.45 21.28
CA ASN A 151 -27.75 2.03 21.50
C ASN A 151 -28.80 3.11 21.19
N LEU A 152 -28.39 4.27 20.68
CA LEU A 152 -29.31 5.36 20.32
C LEU A 152 -29.86 5.27 18.89
N LEU A 153 -29.51 4.22 18.12
CA LEU A 153 -29.91 4.07 16.72
C LEU A 153 -30.90 2.93 16.42
N GLU A 154 -31.43 2.22 17.43
CA GLU A 154 -32.26 1.01 17.21
C GLU A 154 -33.68 1.06 17.79
N ARG A 155 -34.24 2.25 18.07
CA ARG A 155 -35.66 2.39 18.43
C ARG A 155 -36.36 3.52 17.68
N SER A 156 -36.83 3.23 16.48
CA SER A 156 -38.14 3.73 16.00
C SER A 156 -38.56 3.02 14.72
N SER A 157 -39.24 1.87 14.86
CA SER A 157 -40.06 1.27 13.79
C SER A 157 -41.08 0.32 14.43
N HIS A 158 -42.14 0.87 15.03
CA HIS A 158 -43.48 0.29 14.96
C HIS A 158 -44.55 1.28 15.41
N ASP A 159 -45.31 1.73 14.40
CA ASP A 159 -46.75 2.01 14.33
C ASP A 159 -47.49 2.84 15.40
N ASN A 160 -47.97 3.99 14.90
CA ASN A 160 -49.21 4.73 15.17
C ASN A 160 -50.29 4.09 16.07
N GLN A 161 -50.73 4.83 17.09
CA GLN A 161 -52.13 5.31 17.20
C GLN A 161 -52.30 6.46 18.23
N VAL A 162 -52.58 7.67 17.71
CA VAL A 162 -53.69 8.58 18.07
C VAL A 162 -53.95 8.91 19.57
N SER A 163 -53.56 10.12 20.03
CA SER A 163 -54.46 11.24 20.45
C SER A 163 -53.93 12.20 21.54
N ILE A 164 -53.87 13.48 21.14
CA ILE A 164 -54.38 14.70 21.82
C ILE A 164 -53.63 15.30 23.04
N ALA A 165 -53.18 16.57 22.84
CA ALA A 165 -52.98 17.71 23.75
C ALA A 165 -51.93 17.55 24.88
N GLU A 166 -51.12 18.54 25.29
CA GLU A 166 -51.07 20.00 25.09
C GLU A 166 -49.68 20.47 25.55
N ASP A 167 -49.19 21.57 24.94
CA ASP A 167 -48.21 22.56 25.41
C ASP A 167 -47.09 22.18 26.42
N ASN A 168 -45.83 22.34 25.98
CA ASN A 168 -45.02 23.49 26.40
C ASN A 168 -43.63 23.55 25.71
N VAL A 169 -43.40 24.69 25.05
CA VAL A 169 -42.17 25.49 24.93
C VAL A 169 -40.83 24.83 25.36
N SER A 170 -39.92 24.63 24.40
CA SER A 170 -38.54 25.13 24.52
C SER A 170 -37.82 25.22 23.19
N LYS A 171 -37.03 26.29 23.10
CA LYS A 171 -36.40 26.87 21.92
C LYS A 171 -35.15 26.10 21.47
N ASN A 172 -34.99 26.05 20.15
CA ASN A 172 -33.76 25.96 19.34
C ASN A 172 -32.41 26.09 20.06
N GLN A 173 -31.53 25.12 19.81
CA GLN A 173 -30.16 25.23 19.24
C GLN A 173 -29.64 23.78 19.14
N GLY A 174 -29.55 23.13 17.99
CA GLY A 174 -28.75 23.55 16.83
C GLY A 174 -27.34 22.95 16.89
N GLY A 175 -27.22 21.67 17.26
CA GLY A 175 -25.98 20.91 17.16
C GLY A 175 -25.96 20.13 15.86
N GLU A 176 -25.14 20.56 14.90
CA GLU A 176 -24.85 19.78 13.69
C GLU A 176 -24.18 18.46 14.09
N GLU A 177 -24.99 17.41 14.22
CA GLU A 177 -24.55 16.02 14.29
C GLU A 177 -23.80 15.67 12.99
N ARG A 178 -22.46 15.68 13.03
CA ARG A 178 -21.66 15.21 11.91
C ARG A 178 -21.61 13.69 11.89
N GLN A 179 -22.59 13.17 11.15
CA GLN A 179 -22.63 11.88 10.48
C GLN A 179 -21.23 11.40 10.08
N GLY A 180 -20.73 10.35 10.74
CA GLY A 180 -19.78 9.46 10.10
C GLY A 180 -20.44 8.95 8.82
N ASN A 181 -19.74 9.07 7.68
CA ASN A 181 -20.20 8.81 6.30
C ASN A 181 -20.87 7.43 6.10
N LEU A 182 -22.08 7.24 6.65
CA LEU A 182 -22.93 6.09 6.37
C LEU A 182 -23.75 6.45 5.14
N ILE A 183 -23.35 5.92 4.00
CA ILE A 183 -24.14 5.96 2.79
C ILE A 183 -25.46 5.23 3.10
N THR A 184 -26.56 5.99 3.11
CA THR A 184 -27.87 5.50 3.52
C THR A 184 -28.36 4.39 2.59
N SER A 185 -29.18 3.49 3.13
CA SER A 185 -29.80 2.41 2.32
C SER A 185 -30.64 2.99 1.18
N ASP A 186 -31.35 4.08 1.44
CA ASP A 186 -32.21 4.76 0.46
C ASP A 186 -31.40 5.31 -0.71
N PHE A 187 -30.26 5.96 -0.43
CA PHE A 187 -29.35 6.40 -1.48
C PHE A 187 -28.89 5.23 -2.35
N LYS A 188 -28.46 4.13 -1.72
CA LYS A 188 -28.00 2.93 -2.45
C LYS A 188 -29.10 2.37 -3.36
N HIS A 189 -30.33 2.31 -2.86
CA HIS A 189 -31.48 1.81 -3.62
C HIS A 189 -31.86 2.74 -4.77
N GLN A 190 -31.92 4.05 -4.52
CA GLN A 190 -32.23 5.05 -5.55
C GLN A 190 -31.17 5.07 -6.65
N TRP A 191 -29.89 5.07 -6.26
CA TRP A 191 -28.77 5.00 -7.19
C TRP A 191 -28.81 3.72 -8.03
N LEU A 192 -29.03 2.56 -7.41
CA LEU A 192 -29.13 1.28 -8.09
C LEU A 192 -30.22 1.29 -9.15
N THR A 193 -31.43 1.72 -8.76
CA THR A 193 -32.61 1.77 -9.64
C THR A 193 -32.39 2.71 -10.82
N THR A 194 -31.82 3.89 -10.55
CA THR A 194 -31.50 4.90 -11.58
C THR A 194 -30.47 4.36 -12.57
N THR A 195 -29.38 3.78 -12.07
CA THR A 195 -28.28 3.25 -12.88
C THR A 195 -28.74 2.09 -13.76
N LEU A 196 -29.51 1.15 -13.20
CA LEU A 196 -30.05 0.01 -13.95
C LEU A 196 -31.03 0.46 -15.05
N SER A 197 -31.90 1.41 -14.73
CA SER A 197 -32.85 1.99 -15.69
C SER A 197 -32.11 2.66 -16.84
N PHE A 198 -31.04 3.40 -16.53
CA PHE A 198 -30.15 3.95 -17.55
C PHE A 198 -29.50 2.87 -18.39
N ILE A 199 -28.84 1.86 -17.80
CA ILE A 199 -28.16 0.78 -18.55
C ILE A 199 -29.11 0.09 -19.53
N LYS A 200 -30.33 -0.24 -19.07
CA LYS A 200 -31.37 -0.90 -19.88
C LYS A 200 -31.93 -0.01 -21.00
N ASN A 201 -31.93 1.32 -20.82
CA ASN A 201 -32.47 2.25 -21.80
C ASN A 201 -31.48 2.53 -22.95
N ASN A 202 -31.74 1.96 -24.13
CA ASN A 202 -30.88 2.14 -25.31
C ASN A 202 -30.93 3.55 -25.93
N LYS A 203 -31.90 4.39 -25.56
CA LYS A 203 -32.06 5.75 -26.10
C LYS A 203 -31.16 6.78 -25.40
N LEU A 204 -30.78 6.51 -24.15
CA LEU A 204 -29.93 7.41 -23.36
C LEU A 204 -28.46 7.03 -23.52
N SER A 205 -27.64 8.00 -23.96
CA SER A 205 -26.18 7.87 -24.01
C SER A 205 -25.50 8.30 -22.73
N THR A 206 -26.15 9.14 -21.93
CA THR A 206 -25.55 9.79 -20.76
C THR A 206 -26.54 9.79 -19.59
N LEU A 207 -26.03 9.53 -18.38
CA LEU A 207 -26.74 9.70 -17.11
C LEU A 207 -25.95 10.67 -16.24
N GLU A 208 -26.59 11.77 -15.86
CA GLU A 208 -26.05 12.72 -14.88
C GLU A 208 -26.68 12.44 -13.53
N TYR A 209 -25.86 12.22 -12.52
CA TYR A 209 -26.33 12.11 -11.14
C TYR A 209 -26.48 13.52 -10.53
N PRO A 210 -27.38 13.71 -9.55
CA PRO A 210 -27.42 14.93 -8.77
C PRO A 210 -26.08 15.18 -8.07
N GLU A 211 -25.78 16.44 -7.76
CA GLU A 211 -24.63 16.77 -6.92
C GLU A 211 -24.74 16.06 -5.58
N MET A 212 -23.65 15.40 -5.17
CA MET A 212 -23.65 14.58 -3.96
C MET A 212 -22.36 14.73 -3.16
N PRO A 213 -22.37 14.38 -1.87
CA PRO A 213 -21.17 14.40 -1.02
C PRO A 213 -20.09 13.43 -1.52
N GLY A 214 -18.83 13.73 -1.21
CA GLY A 214 -17.68 12.92 -1.60
C GLY A 214 -17.79 11.42 -1.26
N ALA A 215 -18.35 11.09 -0.09
CA ALA A 215 -18.55 9.69 0.30
C ALA A 215 -19.49 8.92 -0.65
N CYS A 216 -20.54 9.57 -1.13
CA CYS A 216 -21.47 9.00 -2.10
C CYS A 216 -20.81 8.82 -3.47
N THR A 217 -19.97 9.77 -3.89
CA THR A 217 -19.24 9.63 -5.16
C THR A 217 -18.19 8.54 -5.11
N ASP A 218 -17.41 8.46 -4.03
CA ASP A 218 -16.38 7.44 -3.85
C ASP A 218 -16.97 6.03 -3.95
N PHE A 219 -18.17 5.86 -3.40
CA PHE A 219 -18.93 4.62 -3.47
C PHE A 219 -19.36 4.24 -4.89
N ILE A 220 -19.91 5.20 -5.65
CA ILE A 220 -20.32 4.96 -7.04
C ILE A 220 -19.10 4.68 -7.89
N GLU A 221 -18.04 5.49 -7.77
CA GLU A 221 -16.79 5.34 -8.50
C GLU A 221 -16.16 3.98 -8.22
N TYR A 222 -16.03 3.61 -6.94
CA TYR A 222 -15.54 2.29 -6.54
C TYR A 222 -16.34 1.17 -7.21
N THR A 223 -17.68 1.25 -7.17
CA THR A 223 -18.54 0.19 -7.69
C THR A 223 -18.46 0.07 -9.22
N ILE A 224 -18.53 1.18 -9.95
CA ILE A 224 -18.48 1.18 -11.42
C ILE A 224 -17.09 0.78 -11.92
N ASN A 225 -16.02 1.29 -11.29
CA ASN A 225 -14.64 0.91 -11.64
C ASN A 225 -14.40 -0.58 -11.38
N HIS A 226 -14.93 -1.11 -10.27
CA HIS A 226 -14.87 -2.53 -9.98
C HIS A 226 -15.61 -3.35 -11.06
N CYS A 227 -16.81 -2.91 -11.48
CA CYS A 227 -17.56 -3.59 -12.54
C CYS A 227 -16.80 -3.60 -13.88
N ASN A 228 -16.07 -2.52 -14.18
CA ASN A 228 -15.32 -2.41 -15.42
C ASN A 228 -14.08 -3.30 -15.50
N ASN A 229 -13.45 -3.61 -14.35
CA ASN A 229 -12.11 -4.19 -14.29
C ASN A 229 -12.04 -5.74 -14.27
N LYS A 230 -13.15 -6.48 -14.43
CA LYS A 230 -13.21 -7.96 -14.51
C LYS A 230 -12.51 -8.74 -13.38
N HIS A 231 -12.06 -8.09 -12.32
CA HIS A 231 -11.39 -8.75 -11.19
C HIS A 231 -12.42 -9.34 -10.22
N ASP A 232 -12.02 -10.45 -9.57
CA ASP A 232 -12.81 -11.27 -8.64
C ASP A 232 -13.68 -10.38 -7.73
N ILE A 233 -15.01 -10.54 -7.82
CA ILE A 233 -16.00 -9.87 -6.97
C ILE A 233 -15.70 -10.23 -5.52
N ASP A 234 -15.39 -9.23 -4.69
CA ASP A 234 -15.34 -9.40 -3.24
C ASP A 234 -16.73 -9.89 -2.77
N LEU A 235 -16.76 -11.10 -2.19
CA LEU A 235 -17.99 -11.84 -1.89
C LEU A 235 -18.90 -11.08 -0.90
N ASN A 236 -18.34 -10.14 -0.16
CA ASN A 236 -19.03 -9.36 0.86
C ASN A 236 -19.86 -8.18 0.31
N LEU A 237 -19.73 -7.83 -0.98
CA LEU A 237 -20.48 -6.74 -1.61
C LEU A 237 -21.61 -7.25 -2.56
N LYS A 238 -21.84 -8.58 -2.60
CA LYS A 238 -22.54 -9.25 -3.70
C LYS A 238 -24.00 -8.84 -4.00
N PRO A 239 -24.94 -8.72 -3.05
CA PRO A 239 -26.35 -8.66 -3.44
C PRO A 239 -26.74 -7.39 -4.18
N LEU A 240 -26.24 -6.23 -3.72
CA LEU A 240 -26.70 -4.94 -4.22
C LEU A 240 -26.09 -4.57 -5.58
N TYR A 241 -24.81 -4.91 -5.81
CA TYR A 241 -24.10 -4.54 -7.04
C TYR A 241 -24.05 -5.64 -8.09
N ALA A 242 -24.44 -6.89 -7.76
CA ALA A 242 -24.51 -7.98 -8.73
C ALA A 242 -25.39 -7.60 -9.94
N SER A 243 -26.55 -6.99 -9.68
CA SER A 243 -27.47 -6.53 -10.72
C SER A 243 -26.83 -5.52 -11.68
N ILE A 244 -26.06 -4.56 -11.17
CA ILE A 244 -25.34 -3.58 -12.01
C ILE A 244 -24.23 -4.27 -12.79
N TRP A 245 -23.46 -5.12 -12.14
CA TRP A 245 -22.37 -5.84 -12.77
C TRP A 245 -22.85 -6.72 -13.92
N GLU A 246 -23.92 -7.48 -13.71
CA GLU A 246 -24.54 -8.33 -14.74
C GLU A 246 -25.07 -7.48 -15.90
N ALA A 247 -25.81 -6.41 -15.59
CA ALA A 247 -26.33 -5.50 -16.61
C ALA A 247 -25.19 -4.86 -17.41
N MET A 248 -24.17 -4.31 -16.76
CA MET A 248 -23.00 -3.76 -17.45
C MET A 248 -22.29 -4.82 -18.28
N THR A 249 -22.13 -6.05 -17.79
CA THR A 249 -21.46 -7.13 -18.53
C THR A 249 -22.20 -7.49 -19.82
N ILE A 250 -23.53 -7.62 -19.76
CA ILE A 250 -24.38 -7.88 -20.94
C ILE A 250 -24.26 -6.73 -21.95
N PHE A 251 -24.42 -5.50 -21.48
CA PHE A 251 -24.42 -4.33 -22.36
C PHE A 251 -23.01 -3.92 -22.82
N LYS A 252 -21.95 -4.41 -22.17
CA LYS A 252 -20.54 -4.20 -22.59
C LYS A 252 -20.23 -4.84 -23.94
N LEU A 253 -21.12 -5.70 -24.46
CA LEU A 253 -21.05 -6.18 -25.84
C LEU A 253 -21.32 -5.08 -26.87
N LYS A 254 -22.12 -4.06 -26.51
CA LYS A 254 -22.54 -2.97 -27.39
C LYS A 254 -21.91 -1.62 -27.03
N TYR A 255 -21.62 -1.40 -25.75
CA TYR A 255 -21.14 -0.11 -25.23
C TYR A 255 -19.89 -0.28 -24.37
N ASP A 256 -19.05 0.74 -24.29
CA ASP A 256 -18.13 0.94 -23.18
C ASP A 256 -18.75 1.96 -22.21
N PHE A 257 -18.61 1.71 -20.91
CA PHE A 257 -19.17 2.58 -19.87
C PHE A 257 -18.05 3.41 -19.26
N LEU A 258 -18.15 4.74 -19.37
CA LEU A 258 -17.18 5.69 -18.85
C LEU A 258 -17.85 6.52 -17.74
N LEU A 259 -17.26 6.50 -16.54
CA LEU A 259 -17.67 7.37 -15.44
C LEU A 259 -16.74 8.57 -15.39
N LYS A 260 -17.31 9.78 -15.33
CA LYS A 260 -16.60 11.04 -15.17
C LYS A 260 -17.04 11.70 -13.88
N SER A 261 -16.10 12.29 -13.15
CA SER A 261 -16.36 13.17 -12.00
C SER A 261 -16.04 14.61 -12.34
N ASN A 262 -16.93 15.51 -11.94
CA ASN A 262 -16.77 16.95 -12.06
C ASN A 262 -16.97 17.58 -10.68
N VAL A 263 -15.92 18.22 -10.14
CA VAL A 263 -15.96 18.88 -8.84
C VAL A 263 -16.59 20.26 -9.02
N ARG A 264 -17.79 20.47 -8.46
CA ARG A 264 -18.53 21.74 -8.57
C ARG A 264 -18.29 22.67 -7.39
N SER A 265 -18.12 22.12 -6.19
CA SER A 265 -17.84 22.87 -4.96
C SER A 265 -16.80 22.13 -4.11
N SER A 266 -16.36 22.73 -2.99
CA SER A 266 -15.40 22.09 -2.08
C SER A 266 -15.92 20.76 -1.50
N ASN A 267 -17.23 20.56 -1.45
CA ASN A 267 -17.86 19.46 -0.72
C ASN A 267 -18.82 18.61 -1.58
N THR A 268 -19.13 19.03 -2.81
CA THR A 268 -20.03 18.30 -3.71
C THR A 268 -19.35 17.97 -5.04
N VAL A 269 -19.62 16.74 -5.51
CA VAL A 269 -19.12 16.23 -6.78
C VAL A 269 -20.32 15.79 -7.62
N GLN A 270 -20.29 16.13 -8.91
CA GLN A 270 -21.26 15.67 -9.89
C GLN A 270 -20.64 14.51 -10.68
N LEU A 271 -21.37 13.39 -10.79
CA LEU A 271 -20.96 12.24 -11.59
C LEU A 271 -21.75 12.16 -12.90
N THR A 272 -21.08 11.75 -13.97
CA THR A 272 -21.68 11.49 -15.27
C THR A 272 -21.26 10.12 -15.78
N LEU A 273 -22.23 9.24 -16.03
CA LEU A 273 -22.01 7.92 -16.61
C LEU A 273 -22.40 7.93 -18.10
N GLU A 274 -21.44 7.67 -18.96
CA GLU A 274 -21.59 7.68 -20.41
C GLU A 274 -21.52 6.28 -21.01
N LYS A 275 -22.42 5.99 -21.96
CA LYS A 275 -22.37 4.83 -22.87
C LYS A 275 -21.70 5.26 -24.17
N ILE A 276 -20.54 4.71 -24.43
CA ILE A 276 -19.80 4.93 -25.66
C ILE A 276 -20.09 3.73 -26.57
N PRO A 277 -20.83 3.89 -27.69
CA PRO A 277 -21.08 2.79 -28.61
C PRO A 277 -19.76 2.19 -29.09
N LYS A 278 -19.62 0.88 -28.94
CA LYS A 278 -18.54 0.18 -29.62
C LYS A 278 -18.81 0.33 -31.09
N LYS A 279 -17.83 0.88 -31.83
CA LYS A 279 -17.84 0.81 -33.28
C LYS A 279 -18.05 -0.66 -33.60
N GLN A 280 -19.23 -1.01 -34.13
CA GLN A 280 -19.43 -2.32 -34.72
C GLN A 280 -18.37 -2.37 -35.80
N ASP A 281 -17.26 -3.05 -35.52
CA ASP A 281 -16.45 -3.63 -36.58
C ASP A 281 -17.48 -4.47 -37.32
N SER A 282 -17.97 -3.94 -38.44
CA SER A 282 -18.97 -4.59 -39.25
C SER A 282 -18.44 -5.99 -39.49
N VAL A 283 -19.17 -6.97 -38.95
CA VAL A 283 -19.04 -8.37 -39.32
C VAL A 283 -19.60 -8.44 -40.75
N ASN A 284 -18.86 -7.83 -41.68
CA ASN A 284 -19.02 -8.04 -43.10
C ASN A 284 -18.45 -9.43 -43.36
N THR A 285 -19.34 -10.40 -43.36
CA THR A 285 -19.21 -11.66 -44.09
C THR A 285 -19.13 -11.34 -45.59
N ASN A 286 -18.00 -10.77 -46.04
CA ASN A 286 -17.54 -10.84 -47.41
C ASN A 286 -16.14 -11.47 -47.38
N PRO A 287 -15.88 -12.59 -48.08
CA PRO A 287 -14.68 -13.41 -47.85
C PRO A 287 -13.37 -12.83 -48.43
N GLU A 288 -13.42 -11.69 -49.12
CA GLU A 288 -12.30 -11.25 -49.94
C GLU A 288 -11.84 -9.85 -49.53
N GLY A 289 -10.69 -9.78 -48.86
CA GLY A 289 -9.96 -8.52 -48.72
C GLY A 289 -9.82 -7.96 -47.31
N ASN A 290 -9.45 -8.78 -46.31
CA ASN A 290 -8.88 -8.22 -45.07
C ASN A 290 -7.85 -9.16 -44.41
N LYS A 291 -6.74 -9.41 -45.11
CA LYS A 291 -5.61 -10.21 -44.61
C LYS A 291 -4.85 -9.53 -43.45
N ASP A 292 -5.03 -8.22 -43.22
CA ASP A 292 -4.23 -7.48 -42.23
C ASP A 292 -4.76 -7.46 -40.79
N LYS A 293 -6.08 -7.59 -40.56
CA LYS A 293 -6.63 -7.68 -39.19
C LYS A 293 -6.48 -9.09 -38.58
N SER A 294 -6.49 -10.13 -39.41
CA SER A 294 -6.21 -11.54 -39.03
C SER A 294 -4.81 -11.71 -38.41
N ASN A 295 -3.81 -11.02 -38.96
CA ASN A 295 -2.43 -11.11 -38.45
C ASN A 295 -2.27 -10.52 -37.04
N LYS A 296 -3.06 -9.51 -36.65
CA LYS A 296 -2.96 -8.90 -35.31
C LYS A 296 -3.52 -9.80 -34.21
N SER A 297 -4.62 -10.51 -34.44
CA SER A 297 -5.18 -11.46 -33.46
C SER A 297 -4.29 -12.70 -33.31
N ALA A 298 -3.79 -13.24 -34.43
CA ALA A 298 -2.85 -14.36 -34.43
C ALA A 298 -1.53 -14.00 -33.73
N LYS A 299 -1.01 -12.78 -33.93
CA LYS A 299 0.18 -12.29 -33.24
C LYS A 299 -0.02 -12.21 -31.71
N ARG A 300 -1.15 -11.64 -31.26
CA ARG A 300 -1.49 -11.57 -29.83
C ARG A 300 -1.63 -12.95 -29.19
N LEU A 301 -2.23 -13.92 -29.90
CA LEU A 301 -2.35 -15.29 -29.41
C LEU A 301 -0.98 -15.96 -29.28
N LYS A 302 -0.09 -15.81 -30.27
CA LYS A 302 1.29 -16.32 -30.23
C LYS A 302 2.09 -15.69 -29.08
N GLU A 303 1.95 -14.40 -28.84
CA GLU A 303 2.60 -13.70 -27.72
C GLU A 303 2.09 -14.23 -26.36
N ARG A 304 0.77 -14.43 -26.22
CA ARG A 304 0.17 -15.02 -25.03
C ARG A 304 0.67 -16.44 -24.79
N GLN A 305 0.69 -17.29 -25.81
CA GLN A 305 1.24 -18.65 -25.71
C GLN A 305 2.73 -18.66 -25.35
N LYS A 306 3.53 -17.76 -25.93
CA LYS A 306 4.95 -17.60 -25.57
C LYS A 306 5.11 -17.20 -24.11
N MET A 307 4.25 -16.32 -23.59
CA MET A 307 4.24 -15.92 -22.19
C MET A 307 3.88 -17.09 -21.27
N ILE A 308 2.82 -17.84 -21.59
CA ILE A 308 2.40 -19.04 -20.83
C ILE A 308 3.56 -20.03 -20.78
N LYS A 309 4.10 -20.45 -21.94
CA LYS A 309 5.23 -21.39 -22.01
C LYS A 309 6.44 -20.91 -21.19
N LYS A 310 6.78 -19.62 -21.24
CA LYS A 310 7.90 -19.06 -20.46
C LYS A 310 7.65 -19.14 -18.95
N LYS A 311 6.41 -18.98 -18.49
CA LYS A 311 6.05 -19.02 -17.06
C LYS A 311 5.93 -20.46 -16.57
N THR A 312 5.30 -21.35 -17.33
CA THR A 312 5.22 -22.78 -17.02
C THR A 312 6.62 -23.39 -16.95
N ALA A 313 7.50 -23.08 -17.92
CA ALA A 313 8.89 -23.54 -17.89
C ALA A 313 9.71 -23.06 -16.67
N VAL A 314 9.34 -21.93 -16.02
CA VAL A 314 9.97 -21.50 -14.78
C VAL A 314 9.47 -22.33 -13.59
N MET A 315 8.20 -22.72 -13.58
CA MET A 315 7.61 -23.57 -12.54
C MET A 315 8.09 -25.02 -12.68
N ASP A 316 8.07 -25.58 -13.89
CA ASP A 316 8.47 -26.97 -14.18
C ASP A 316 9.98 -27.21 -13.95
N ALA A 317 10.78 -26.15 -13.98
CA ALA A 317 12.21 -26.22 -13.71
C ALA A 317 12.54 -26.46 -12.23
N VAL A 318 11.54 -26.39 -11.34
CA VAL A 318 11.68 -26.46 -9.88
C VAL A 318 10.86 -27.64 -9.35
N PRO A 319 11.34 -28.38 -8.33
CA PRO A 319 10.55 -29.42 -7.69
C PRO A 319 9.20 -28.89 -7.19
N ILE A 320 8.12 -29.64 -7.42
CA ILE A 320 6.76 -29.21 -7.07
C ILE A 320 6.60 -28.95 -5.58
N ASP A 321 7.29 -29.72 -4.73
CA ASP A 321 7.26 -29.55 -3.27
C ASP A 321 7.82 -28.19 -2.87
N PHE A 322 8.95 -27.78 -3.47
CA PHE A 322 9.54 -26.46 -3.22
C PHE A 322 8.58 -25.33 -3.67
N VAL A 323 7.92 -25.49 -4.83
CA VAL A 323 6.95 -24.52 -5.33
C VAL A 323 5.81 -24.36 -4.33
N MET A 324 5.21 -25.47 -3.90
CA MET A 324 4.07 -25.45 -2.98
C MET A 324 4.44 -24.90 -1.60
N ASP A 325 5.56 -25.36 -1.02
CA ASP A 325 6.02 -24.91 0.29
C ASP A 325 6.42 -23.43 0.27
N SER A 326 7.04 -22.97 -0.81
CA SER A 326 7.38 -21.56 -0.97
C SER A 326 6.14 -20.69 -1.07
N LEU A 327 5.15 -21.09 -1.87
CA LEU A 327 3.90 -20.34 -1.99
C LEU A 327 3.13 -20.31 -0.67
N LYS A 328 3.06 -21.42 0.08
CA LYS A 328 2.47 -21.45 1.43
C LYS A 328 3.18 -20.50 2.39
N ARG A 329 4.52 -20.57 2.48
CA ARG A 329 5.29 -19.65 3.33
C ARG A 329 5.09 -18.19 2.95
N ILE A 330 4.94 -17.88 1.65
CA ILE A 330 4.64 -16.52 1.20
C ILE A 330 3.23 -16.11 1.65
N VAL A 331 2.23 -16.98 1.56
CA VAL A 331 0.86 -16.69 2.04
C VAL A 331 0.87 -16.43 3.54
N GLU A 332 1.45 -17.34 4.33
CA GLU A 332 1.58 -17.20 5.79
C GLU A 332 2.30 -15.90 6.15
N PHE A 333 3.40 -15.61 5.46
CA PHE A 333 4.12 -14.36 5.63
C PHE A 333 3.25 -13.15 5.30
N MET A 334 2.47 -13.17 4.22
CA MET A 334 1.61 -12.06 3.84
C MET A 334 0.48 -11.82 4.84
N GLU A 335 -0.03 -12.89 5.46
CA GLU A 335 -1.08 -12.85 6.49
C GLU A 335 -0.53 -12.42 7.87
N ASP A 336 0.75 -12.67 8.14
CA ASP A 336 1.42 -12.20 9.36
C ASP A 336 1.67 -10.68 9.31
N GLN A 337 0.97 -9.94 10.17
CA GLN A 337 1.08 -8.47 10.24
C GLN A 337 2.39 -7.99 10.87
N PHE A 338 3.09 -8.83 11.63
CA PHE A 338 4.27 -8.45 12.41
C PHE A 338 5.58 -8.75 11.68
N SER A 339 5.61 -9.77 10.82
CA SER A 339 6.81 -10.10 10.06
C SER A 339 7.09 -9.09 8.94
N ALA A 340 8.24 -8.44 9.02
CA ALA A 340 8.76 -7.55 7.97
C ALA A 340 9.46 -8.30 6.82
N SER A 341 10.00 -9.49 7.09
CA SER A 341 10.73 -10.30 6.09
C SER A 341 10.67 -11.80 6.35
N ILE A 342 10.89 -12.60 5.30
CA ILE A 342 11.15 -14.05 5.41
C ILE A 342 12.39 -14.45 4.62
N VAL A 343 13.11 -15.47 5.10
CA VAL A 343 14.33 -15.98 4.47
C VAL A 343 14.13 -17.41 3.95
N PHE A 344 14.40 -17.59 2.66
CA PHE A 344 14.56 -18.88 2.00
C PHE A 344 16.05 -19.24 2.00
N LYS A 345 16.40 -20.30 2.72
CA LYS A 345 17.79 -20.77 2.87
C LYS A 345 18.11 -21.79 1.79
N ASN A 346 19.39 -21.86 1.40
CA ASN A 346 19.93 -22.90 0.52
C ASN A 346 19.28 -23.02 -0.86
N VAL A 347 18.80 -21.90 -1.40
CA VAL A 347 18.05 -21.83 -2.66
C VAL A 347 19.00 -22.08 -3.84
N THR A 348 18.61 -22.98 -4.74
CA THR A 348 19.30 -23.26 -6.00
C THR A 348 19.04 -22.14 -7.03
N PRO A 349 19.84 -22.03 -8.11
CA PRO A 349 19.62 -21.00 -9.14
C PRO A 349 18.23 -21.07 -9.81
N LYS A 350 17.65 -22.27 -9.97
CA LYS A 350 16.34 -22.45 -10.58
C LYS A 350 15.22 -22.01 -9.63
N GLU A 351 15.31 -22.42 -8.36
CA GLU A 351 14.38 -22.00 -7.30
C GLU A 351 14.40 -20.48 -7.07
N TRP A 352 15.58 -19.86 -7.07
CA TRP A 352 15.70 -18.41 -6.97
C TRP A 352 15.01 -17.71 -8.14
N LYS A 353 15.22 -18.22 -9.36
CA LYS A 353 14.55 -17.70 -10.55
C LYS A 353 13.02 -17.83 -10.45
N PHE A 354 12.51 -18.90 -9.85
CA PHE A 354 11.09 -19.05 -9.54
C PHE A 354 10.61 -17.99 -8.54
N LEU A 355 11.29 -17.85 -7.39
CA LEU A 355 10.95 -16.85 -6.36
C LEU A 355 10.91 -15.43 -6.92
N MET A 356 11.89 -15.05 -7.75
CA MET A 356 11.93 -13.75 -8.45
C MET A 356 10.75 -13.53 -9.42
N ASN A 357 10.13 -14.61 -9.91
CA ASN A 357 9.02 -14.55 -10.85
C ASN A 357 7.65 -14.67 -10.19
N VAL A 358 7.53 -14.96 -8.89
CA VAL A 358 6.25 -15.17 -8.19
C VAL A 358 5.29 -14.00 -8.42
N LYS A 359 5.75 -12.75 -8.23
CA LYS A 359 4.90 -11.56 -8.45
C LYS A 359 4.31 -11.49 -9.86
N ALA A 360 5.11 -11.84 -10.87
CA ALA A 360 4.66 -11.87 -12.25
C ALA A 360 3.78 -13.09 -12.57
N ILE A 361 3.97 -14.22 -11.88
CA ILE A 361 3.10 -15.39 -11.97
C ILE A 361 1.73 -15.06 -11.38
N VAL A 362 1.69 -14.48 -10.17
CA VAL A 362 0.45 -14.02 -9.50
C VAL A 362 -0.34 -13.05 -10.39
N ARG A 363 0.32 -12.03 -10.96
CA ARG A 363 -0.33 -11.07 -11.89
C ARG A 363 -0.94 -11.75 -13.11
N ASN A 364 -0.31 -12.81 -13.60
CA ASN A 364 -0.72 -13.54 -14.80
C ASN A 364 -1.48 -14.85 -14.46
N ARG A 365 -1.92 -15.04 -13.21
CA ARG A 365 -2.64 -16.25 -12.75
C ARG A 365 -3.80 -16.64 -13.69
N HIS A 366 -4.60 -15.65 -14.09
CA HIS A 366 -5.79 -15.84 -14.93
C HIS A 366 -5.49 -16.46 -16.32
N ILE A 367 -4.29 -16.24 -16.89
CA ILE A 367 -3.90 -16.88 -18.15
C ILE A 367 -3.24 -18.23 -17.96
N LEU A 368 -2.87 -18.59 -16.73
CA LEU A 368 -2.21 -19.85 -16.37
C LEU A 368 -3.19 -20.88 -15.78
N ILE A 369 -4.47 -20.54 -15.62
CA ILE A 369 -5.43 -21.33 -14.83
C ILE A 369 -5.57 -22.79 -15.31
N THR A 370 -5.36 -23.05 -16.60
CA THR A 370 -5.43 -24.40 -17.20
C THR A 370 -4.21 -25.26 -16.91
N GLU A 371 -3.07 -24.63 -16.59
CA GLU A 371 -1.79 -25.31 -16.33
C GLU A 371 -1.52 -25.49 -14.83
N LEU A 372 -2.29 -24.83 -13.97
CA LEU A 372 -2.07 -24.84 -12.52
C LEU A 372 -2.96 -25.88 -11.85
N SER A 373 -2.41 -26.62 -10.90
CA SER A 373 -3.23 -27.43 -10.00
C SER A 373 -4.18 -26.53 -9.18
N PRO A 374 -5.37 -27.01 -8.78
CA PRO A 374 -6.31 -26.22 -8.01
C PRO A 374 -5.70 -25.62 -6.73
N ALA A 375 -4.90 -26.41 -6.01
CA ALA A 375 -4.24 -25.98 -4.77
C ALA A 375 -3.21 -24.86 -5.02
N MET A 376 -2.40 -24.98 -6.08
CA MET A 376 -1.43 -23.95 -6.43
C MET A 376 -2.12 -22.65 -6.88
N ASN A 377 -3.22 -22.76 -7.64
CA ASN A 377 -4.02 -21.62 -8.06
C ASN A 377 -4.67 -20.90 -6.86
N ASP A 378 -5.10 -21.64 -5.83
CA ASP A 378 -5.65 -21.06 -4.60
C ASP A 378 -4.58 -20.26 -3.83
N LEU A 379 -3.38 -20.81 -3.65
CA LEU A 379 -2.26 -20.09 -3.02
C LEU A 379 -1.91 -18.82 -3.80
N LEU A 380 -1.78 -18.90 -5.13
CA LEU A 380 -1.51 -17.73 -5.96
C LEU A 380 -2.63 -16.68 -5.91
N LYS A 381 -3.90 -17.12 -5.76
CA LYS A 381 -5.04 -16.23 -5.55
C LYS A 381 -4.92 -15.52 -4.20
N ARG A 382 -4.61 -16.25 -3.12
CA ARG A 382 -4.38 -15.67 -1.78
C ARG A 382 -3.23 -14.69 -1.77
N ILE A 383 -2.10 -14.99 -2.42
CA ILE A 383 -0.98 -14.03 -2.57
C ILE A 383 -1.41 -12.78 -3.34
N GLY A 384 -2.24 -12.94 -4.38
CA GLY A 384 -2.78 -11.81 -5.16
C GLY A 384 -3.75 -10.94 -4.37
N ALA A 385 -4.56 -11.55 -3.50
CA ALA A 385 -5.56 -10.88 -2.68
C ALA A 385 -4.95 -10.26 -1.40
N ALA A 386 -3.96 -10.92 -0.81
CA ALA A 386 -3.24 -10.44 0.35
C ALA A 386 -2.57 -9.11 -0.02
N ASN A 387 -3.12 -8.05 0.55
CA ASN A 387 -3.09 -6.67 0.11
C ASN A 387 -1.76 -6.18 -0.49
N ILE A 388 -1.50 -6.51 -1.76
CA ILE A 388 -0.37 -5.98 -2.54
C ILE A 388 -0.47 -4.45 -2.62
N ASN A 389 -1.60 -3.82 -2.28
CA ASN A 389 -1.77 -2.36 -2.31
C ASN A 389 -1.13 -1.64 -1.12
N ALA A 390 -0.90 -2.31 0.01
CA ALA A 390 -0.19 -1.70 1.14
C ALA A 390 1.34 -1.87 1.01
N PHE A 391 1.80 -3.03 0.53
CA PHE A 391 3.23 -3.37 0.48
C PHE A 391 3.66 -3.91 -0.89
N SER A 392 4.84 -3.49 -1.33
CA SER A 392 5.63 -4.06 -2.41
C SER A 392 6.50 -5.18 -1.86
N LEU A 393 6.34 -6.38 -2.43
CA LEU A 393 7.28 -7.47 -2.23
C LEU A 393 8.58 -7.19 -2.98
N VAL A 394 9.68 -7.11 -2.24
CA VAL A 394 11.05 -7.01 -2.78
C VAL A 394 11.82 -8.26 -2.39
N LEU A 395 12.53 -8.83 -3.37
CA LEU A 395 13.43 -9.95 -3.14
C LEU A 395 14.87 -9.44 -3.12
N ASN A 396 15.54 -9.63 -2.00
CA ASN A 396 16.95 -9.32 -1.82
C ASN A 396 17.78 -10.60 -1.89
N GLU A 397 18.86 -10.54 -2.66
CA GLU A 397 19.79 -11.64 -2.84
C GLU A 397 21.03 -11.42 -1.97
N ASN A 398 21.21 -12.28 -0.98
CA ASN A 398 22.45 -12.34 -0.21
C ASN A 398 23.33 -13.42 -0.85
N THR A 399 24.23 -12.99 -1.73
CA THR A 399 25.19 -13.88 -2.38
C THR A 399 26.28 -14.29 -1.40
N PHE A 400 26.26 -15.56 -0.99
CA PHE A 400 27.47 -16.23 -0.51
C PHE A 400 28.20 -16.81 -1.71
N LYS A 401 29.53 -16.86 -1.68
CA LYS A 401 30.42 -17.35 -2.77
C LYS A 401 30.15 -18.81 -3.21
N ASN A 402 29.15 -19.48 -2.66
CA ASN A 402 28.82 -20.89 -2.88
C ASN A 402 27.55 -21.05 -3.76
N LYS A 403 27.38 -22.23 -4.37
CA LYS A 403 26.25 -22.59 -5.27
C LYS A 403 24.85 -22.45 -4.63
N LYS A 404 24.76 -22.24 -3.32
CA LYS A 404 23.52 -22.11 -2.55
C LYS A 404 23.37 -20.67 -2.04
N ARG A 405 22.19 -20.08 -2.26
CA ARG A 405 21.90 -18.68 -1.97
C ARG A 405 20.86 -18.56 -0.86
N ASN A 406 20.95 -17.49 -0.09
CA ASN A 406 19.86 -17.09 0.80
C ASN A 406 19.08 -15.97 0.10
N VAL A 407 17.77 -16.12 0.06
CA VAL A 407 16.87 -15.20 -0.60
C VAL A 407 15.93 -14.64 0.46
N THR A 408 15.95 -13.32 0.64
CA THR A 408 15.07 -12.65 1.59
C THR A 408 13.93 -11.99 0.83
N LEU A 409 12.69 -12.26 1.24
CA LEU A 409 11.51 -11.57 0.76
C LEU A 409 11.07 -10.57 1.83
N GLU A 410 10.93 -9.30 1.46
CA GLU A 410 10.61 -8.20 2.37
C GLU A 410 9.29 -7.54 1.99
N LYS A 411 8.50 -7.15 3.00
CA LYS A 411 7.33 -6.27 2.84
C LYS A 411 7.82 -4.82 2.89
N ILE A 412 7.92 -4.19 1.72
CA ILE A 412 8.26 -2.76 1.66
C ILE A 412 6.98 -1.96 1.44
N PRO A 413 6.58 -1.09 2.37
CA PRO A 413 5.38 -0.29 2.18
C PRO A 413 5.43 0.59 0.91
N LYS A 414 4.36 0.62 0.11
CA LYS A 414 4.34 1.23 -1.24
C LYS A 414 4.57 2.75 -1.26
N TYR A 415 4.22 3.45 -0.18
CA TYR A 415 4.43 4.89 -0.06
C TYR A 415 5.93 5.26 0.02
N ILE A 416 6.78 4.37 0.52
CA ILE A 416 8.24 4.58 0.58
C ILE A 416 8.86 4.60 -0.82
N THR A 417 8.32 3.80 -1.76
CA THR A 417 8.85 3.73 -3.13
C THR A 417 8.52 4.93 -4.02
N GLN A 418 7.65 5.87 -3.60
CA GLN A 418 7.24 7.00 -4.43
C GLN A 418 8.10 8.26 -4.27
N THR A 419 8.95 8.34 -3.23
CA THR A 419 9.72 9.55 -2.93
C THR A 419 11.13 9.57 -3.54
N SER A 420 11.56 8.54 -4.27
CA SER A 420 12.82 8.62 -5.02
C SER A 420 12.58 9.35 -6.35
N PRO A 421 13.11 10.56 -6.58
CA PRO A 421 13.13 11.15 -7.91
C PRO A 421 13.87 10.17 -8.85
N LYS A 422 13.32 9.96 -10.05
CA LYS A 422 13.86 9.10 -11.12
C LYS A 422 15.28 9.48 -11.61
N ASN A 423 15.95 10.41 -10.93
CA ASN A 423 17.27 10.95 -11.25
C ASN A 423 18.34 10.61 -10.21
N SER A 424 18.14 9.60 -9.36
CA SER A 424 19.28 9.03 -8.63
C SER A 424 20.16 8.30 -9.66
N PRO A 425 21.43 8.71 -9.84
CA PRO A 425 22.32 8.03 -10.76
C PRO A 425 22.44 6.59 -10.29
N GLN A 426 22.35 5.64 -11.24
CA GLN A 426 22.70 4.26 -11.00
C GLN A 426 24.02 4.26 -10.22
N LEU A 427 23.97 3.77 -8.98
CA LEU A 427 25.13 3.57 -8.14
C LEU A 427 25.98 2.53 -8.87
N ASN A 428 26.87 3.02 -9.74
CA ASN A 428 27.97 2.24 -10.27
C ASN A 428 28.69 1.71 -9.04
N ARG A 429 28.53 0.41 -8.81
CA ARG A 429 29.35 -0.33 -7.85
C ARG A 429 30.78 -0.28 -8.36
N SER A 430 31.48 0.77 -7.96
CA SER A 430 32.93 0.86 -8.04
C SER A 430 33.47 -0.36 -7.30
N ILE A 431 34.06 -1.27 -8.08
CA ILE A 431 34.90 -2.35 -7.57
C ILE A 431 35.99 -1.67 -6.75
N SER A 432 35.87 -1.75 -5.42
CA SER A 432 36.94 -1.42 -4.49
C SER A 432 38.08 -2.39 -4.75
N ARG A 433 39.04 -1.95 -5.57
CA ARG A 433 40.35 -2.56 -5.64
C ARG A 433 41.10 -2.13 -4.38
N CYS A 434 41.50 -3.11 -3.59
CA CYS A 434 42.51 -2.93 -2.55
C CYS A 434 43.75 -2.28 -3.16
N SER A 435 44.18 -1.16 -2.60
CA SER A 435 45.52 -0.61 -2.80
C SER A 435 46.50 -1.46 -1.98
N PRO A 436 47.59 -1.97 -2.56
CA PRO A 436 48.73 -2.48 -1.81
C PRO A 436 49.61 -1.33 -1.33
N GLN A 437 50.26 -1.59 -0.19
CA GLN A 437 51.20 -0.73 0.52
C GLN A 437 52.31 -0.15 -0.36
N GLU A 438 52.66 1.08 0.01
CA GLU A 438 53.84 1.84 -0.37
C GLU A 438 55.13 1.00 -0.27
N ARG A 439 55.91 0.97 -1.36
CA ARG A 439 57.37 0.84 -1.30
C ARG A 439 58.02 1.79 -2.28
N ASN A 440 59.13 2.32 -1.81
CA ASN A 440 59.88 3.46 -2.31
C ASN A 440 60.45 3.31 -3.73
N ALA A 441 60.61 4.50 -4.33
CA ALA A 441 61.34 4.88 -5.54
C ALA A 441 62.59 4.04 -5.92
N GLN A 442 62.73 3.74 -7.22
CA GLN A 442 63.71 4.37 -8.12
C GLN A 442 63.50 3.95 -9.60
N PRO A 443 64.01 4.72 -10.58
CA PRO A 443 63.51 4.75 -11.96
C PRO A 443 64.35 3.90 -12.92
N THR A 444 63.70 3.27 -13.90
CA THR A 444 64.34 2.87 -15.16
C THR A 444 63.38 3.11 -16.31
N PHE A 445 63.84 3.92 -17.26
CA PHE A 445 63.30 4.08 -18.60
C PHE A 445 63.14 2.72 -19.30
N ASP A 446 62.04 2.53 -20.02
CA ASP A 446 62.12 1.93 -21.36
C ASP A 446 60.84 2.24 -22.15
N GLU A 447 61.05 2.95 -23.25
CA GLU A 447 60.09 3.20 -24.32
C GLU A 447 59.97 1.92 -25.17
N SER A 448 58.75 1.44 -25.40
CA SER A 448 58.51 0.59 -26.58
C SER A 448 57.09 0.81 -27.10
N SER A 449 57.06 1.43 -28.28
CA SER A 449 55.92 1.85 -29.08
C SER A 449 55.04 0.67 -29.55
N PRO A 450 53.74 0.89 -29.85
CA PRO A 450 52.79 -0.14 -30.28
C PRO A 450 53.12 -0.88 -31.60
N SER A 451 54.18 -0.47 -32.31
CA SER A 451 54.62 -1.04 -33.59
C SER A 451 55.23 -2.44 -33.49
N ASP A 452 55.78 -2.84 -32.34
CA ASP A 452 56.49 -4.12 -32.18
C ASP A 452 55.58 -5.33 -31.94
N LYS A 453 54.30 -5.10 -31.60
CA LYS A 453 53.32 -6.19 -31.43
C LYS A 453 52.75 -6.69 -32.77
N LEU A 454 52.90 -5.93 -33.85
CA LEU A 454 52.39 -6.32 -35.18
C LEU A 454 53.37 -7.22 -35.96
N LEU A 455 54.68 -7.10 -35.71
CA LEU A 455 55.72 -7.91 -36.38
C LEU A 455 55.87 -9.32 -35.80
N LYS A 456 55.37 -9.56 -34.59
CA LYS A 456 55.36 -10.88 -33.94
C LYS A 456 54.17 -11.77 -34.35
N ALA A 457 53.17 -11.20 -35.02
CA ALA A 457 52.00 -11.93 -35.52
C ALA A 457 52.16 -12.42 -36.97
N LEU A 458 53.24 -12.06 -37.66
CA LEU A 458 53.49 -12.37 -39.07
C LEU A 458 54.61 -13.40 -39.31
N THR A 459 55.18 -14.00 -38.26
CA THR A 459 56.37 -14.88 -38.37
C THR A 459 56.17 -16.32 -37.90
N THR A 460 54.94 -16.82 -37.75
CA THR A 460 54.70 -18.25 -37.46
C THR A 460 53.64 -18.86 -38.36
N SER A 461 54.01 -19.21 -39.60
CA SER A 461 53.42 -20.36 -40.29
C SER A 461 54.23 -20.64 -41.55
N THR A 462 55.19 -21.56 -41.46
CA THR A 462 55.67 -22.30 -42.63
C THR A 462 56.36 -23.58 -42.18
N LYS A 463 55.88 -24.69 -42.74
CA LYS A 463 56.58 -25.95 -43.04
C LYS A 463 56.92 -26.89 -41.88
N ASN A 464 56.27 -28.06 -41.84
CA ASN A 464 56.65 -29.21 -42.66
C ASN A 464 55.65 -30.35 -42.51
N ASP A 465 55.04 -30.74 -43.63
CA ASP A 465 54.71 -32.14 -43.91
C ASP A 465 56.02 -32.81 -44.36
N ASP A 466 56.37 -33.95 -43.79
CA ASP A 466 56.97 -35.03 -44.57
C ASP A 466 56.82 -36.39 -43.89
N CYS A 467 56.90 -37.41 -44.74
CA CYS A 467 56.26 -38.71 -44.65
C CYS A 467 57.17 -39.82 -44.08
N THR A 468 56.57 -41.00 -43.88
CA THR A 468 57.15 -42.37 -43.73
C THR A 468 57.82 -42.70 -42.37
N ARG A 469 57.58 -43.88 -41.76
CA ARG A 469 57.36 -45.23 -42.28
C ARG A 469 56.48 -46.07 -41.35
#